data_AF-A3VYT1-F1
#
_entry.id   AF-A3VYT1-F1
#
_cell.length_a   1.000
_cell.length_b   1.000
_cell.length_c   1.000
_cell.angle_alpha   90.00
_cell.angle_beta   90.00
_cell.angle_gamma   90.00
#
_symmetry.space_group_name_H-M   'P 1'
#
loop_
_entity.id
_entity.type
_entity.pdbx_description
1 polymer ?
#
loop_
_entity_poly.entity_id
_entity_poly.type
_entity_poly.pdbx_seq_one_letter_code
_entity_poly.pdbx_strand_id
1 'polypeptide(L)'
;MKIFVTGKSGTTGALARQYLDFVVIVRQLETWKHQAVIVDEIRQRTTYVTISIGGATMTRIITLTAAAFLSLTSPLFAGDTPAPEGAEVYFVNLEDGATVTAPVTVIFGLKGMGVAPAGTEKEATGHHHVLVNRPPLGEGPDGTEELNVGLPADDNHRHFGGGQTQVTLDLAPGTHTLQLVMGDLNHVPHDPPVVSEVITITVE
;
A
#
# COMPACT_ATOMS: atom_id res chain seq x y z
N MET A 1 -19.61 34.37 21.40
CA MET A 1 -19.10 34.50 22.78
C MET A 1 -17.59 34.57 22.71
N LYS A 2 -16.98 35.74 22.96
CA LYS A 2 -15.52 35.94 22.97
C LYS A 2 -15.04 35.75 24.41
N ILE A 3 -14.06 34.89 24.63
CA ILE A 3 -13.32 34.82 25.89
C ILE A 3 -11.84 34.95 25.55
N PHE A 4 -11.25 36.06 26.00
CA PHE A 4 -9.81 36.27 26.07
C PHE A 4 -9.30 35.64 27.37
N VAL A 5 -8.17 34.94 27.31
CA VAL A 5 -7.35 34.64 28.49
C VAL A 5 -5.91 35.01 28.17
N THR A 6 -5.44 36.08 28.80
CA THR A 6 -4.02 36.42 28.95
C THR A 6 -3.40 35.59 30.08
N GLY A 7 -2.26 34.96 29.83
CA GLY A 7 -1.50 34.24 30.85
C GLY A 7 -0.10 33.85 30.36
N LYS A 8 0.92 34.28 31.10
CA LYS A 8 2.36 34.26 30.79
C LYS A 8 2.99 32.86 30.74
N SER A 9 3.92 32.73 29.80
CA SER A 9 5.21 32.00 29.81
C SER A 9 5.33 30.65 30.53
N GLY A 10 5.57 29.62 29.71
CA GLY A 10 6.40 28.47 30.07
C GLY A 10 5.64 27.17 30.25
N THR A 11 5.53 26.37 29.19
CA THR A 11 5.47 24.87 29.14
C THR A 11 4.82 24.39 27.83
N THR A 12 5.51 24.51 26.69
CA THR A 12 5.00 24.07 25.38
C THR A 12 5.32 22.62 25.01
N GLY A 13 5.99 21.85 25.88
CA GLY A 13 6.42 20.47 25.56
C GLY A 13 5.47 19.34 25.98
N ALA A 14 4.54 19.57 26.91
CA ALA A 14 3.74 18.49 27.52
C ALA A 14 2.37 18.27 26.86
N LEU A 15 1.78 19.32 26.28
CA LEU A 15 0.43 19.24 25.69
C LEU A 15 0.41 18.65 24.27
N ALA A 16 1.54 18.67 23.55
CA ALA A 16 1.66 18.06 22.22
C ALA A 16 1.70 16.52 22.28
N ARG A 17 2.22 15.93 23.37
CA ARG A 17 2.20 14.46 23.57
C ARG A 17 0.81 13.90 23.85
N GLN A 18 -0.02 14.64 24.58
CA GLN A 18 -1.39 14.19 24.90
C GLN A 18 -2.32 14.12 23.67
N TYR A 19 -2.03 14.84 22.59
CA TYR A 19 -2.80 14.77 21.35
C TYR A 19 -2.40 13.59 20.45
N LEU A 20 -1.13 13.20 20.43
CA LEU A 20 -0.65 12.03 19.69
C LEU A 20 -1.13 10.71 20.30
N ASP A 21 -1.26 10.63 21.62
CA ASP A 21 -1.78 9.43 22.30
C ASP A 21 -3.28 9.18 22.00
N PHE A 22 -4.06 10.23 21.73
CA PHE A 22 -5.50 10.08 21.45
C PHE A 22 -5.79 9.51 20.05
N VAL A 23 -4.98 9.85 19.04
CA VAL A 23 -5.15 9.37 17.65
C VAL A 23 -4.75 7.89 17.51
N VAL A 24 -3.72 7.46 18.26
CA VAL A 24 -3.29 6.06 18.32
C VAL A 24 -4.37 5.19 19.00
N ILE A 25 -4.96 5.68 20.10
CA ILE A 25 -6.03 4.97 20.82
C ILE A 25 -7.31 4.84 19.96
N VAL A 26 -7.67 5.85 19.16
CA VAL A 26 -8.85 5.78 18.28
C VAL A 26 -8.64 4.79 17.11
N ARG A 27 -7.47 4.76 16.47
CA ARG A 27 -7.14 3.74 15.45
C ARG A 27 -7.11 2.32 16.03
N GLN A 28 -6.69 2.19 17.28
CA GLN A 28 -6.67 0.92 17.98
C GLN A 28 -8.05 0.48 18.48
N LEU A 29 -9.08 1.35 18.49
CA LEU A 29 -10.47 0.98 18.83
C LEU A 29 -11.29 0.56 17.60
N GLU A 30 -10.94 1.00 16.39
CA GLU A 30 -11.63 0.62 15.14
C GLU A 30 -11.28 -0.81 14.66
N THR A 31 -10.07 -1.29 15.00
CA THR A 31 -9.66 -2.68 14.75
C THR A 31 -10.40 -3.68 15.65
N TRP A 32 -10.78 -3.28 16.87
CA TRP A 32 -11.52 -4.13 17.82
C TRP A 32 -12.99 -4.30 17.43
N LYS A 33 -13.57 -3.34 16.68
CA LYS A 33 -14.92 -3.47 16.13
C LYS A 33 -14.98 -4.54 15.03
N HIS A 34 -13.93 -4.66 14.21
CA HIS A 34 -13.86 -5.69 13.18
C HIS A 34 -13.58 -7.09 13.77
N GLN A 35 -12.77 -7.17 14.83
CA GLN A 35 -12.60 -8.44 15.58
C GLN A 35 -13.88 -8.87 16.31
N ALA A 36 -14.68 -7.94 16.84
CA ALA A 36 -15.95 -8.27 17.51
C ALA A 36 -16.99 -8.89 16.56
N VAL A 37 -17.02 -8.46 15.29
CA VAL A 37 -17.93 -9.02 14.27
C VAL A 37 -17.58 -10.47 13.94
N ILE A 38 -16.28 -10.80 13.88
CA ILE A 38 -15.80 -12.17 13.62
C ILE A 38 -16.18 -13.13 14.77
N VAL A 39 -16.15 -12.66 16.01
CA VAL A 39 -16.50 -13.50 17.18
C VAL A 39 -18.00 -13.81 17.26
N ASP A 40 -18.86 -12.86 16.87
CA ASP A 40 -20.32 -13.07 16.93
C ASP A 40 -20.82 -13.99 15.81
N GLU A 41 -20.17 -13.97 14.63
CA GLU A 41 -20.50 -14.88 13.52
C GLU A 41 -20.07 -16.34 13.80
N ILE A 42 -18.95 -16.54 14.53
CA ILE A 42 -18.53 -17.86 15.04
C ILE A 42 -19.51 -18.37 16.12
N ARG A 43 -20.04 -17.47 16.95
CA ARG A 43 -21.00 -17.80 18.02
C ARG A 43 -22.36 -18.27 17.46
N GLN A 44 -22.81 -17.72 16.33
CA GLN A 44 -24.10 -18.07 15.73
C GLN A 44 -24.10 -19.41 14.98
N ARG A 45 -22.93 -20.00 14.67
CA ARG A 45 -22.82 -21.29 13.94
C ARG A 45 -22.64 -22.52 14.84
N THR A 46 -22.68 -22.36 16.17
CA THR A 46 -22.59 -23.50 17.10
C THR A 46 -23.99 -24.03 17.39
N THR A 47 -24.40 -25.07 16.66
CA THR A 47 -25.62 -25.83 16.98
C THR A 47 -25.38 -26.69 18.22
N TYR A 48 -26.03 -26.36 19.33
CA TYR A 48 -26.05 -27.21 20.52
C TYR A 48 -27.01 -28.38 20.29
N VAL A 49 -26.48 -29.60 20.19
CA VAL A 49 -27.30 -30.82 20.27
C VAL A 49 -27.51 -31.15 21.75
N THR A 50 -28.73 -30.98 22.25
CA THR A 50 -29.10 -31.41 23.60
C THR A 50 -29.68 -32.82 23.54
N ILE A 51 -28.96 -33.82 24.04
CA ILE A 51 -29.50 -35.16 24.30
C ILE A 51 -29.79 -35.23 25.80
N SER A 52 -31.07 -35.36 26.15
CA SER A 52 -31.48 -35.61 27.53
C SER A 52 -31.62 -37.12 27.73
N ILE A 53 -30.74 -37.71 28.55
CA ILE A 53 -30.95 -39.03 29.13
C ILE A 53 -30.89 -38.81 30.63
N GLY A 54 -32.02 -39.09 31.28
CA GLY A 54 -32.22 -38.83 32.69
C GLY A 54 -31.28 -39.63 33.59
N GLY A 55 -31.00 -39.04 34.75
CA GLY A 55 -30.57 -39.79 35.92
C GLY A 55 -29.07 -40.03 35.99
N ALA A 56 -28.39 -39.03 36.54
CA ALA A 56 -27.14 -39.13 37.26
C ALA A 56 -25.84 -39.36 36.46
N THR A 57 -24.80 -38.74 37.02
CA THR A 57 -23.35 -38.92 36.83
C THR A 57 -22.61 -38.10 35.78
N MET A 58 -21.35 -37.86 36.16
CA MET A 58 -20.22 -37.26 35.45
C MET A 58 -20.09 -35.73 35.50
N THR A 59 -18.92 -35.28 35.94
CA THR A 59 -17.90 -34.78 35.00
C THR A 59 -16.54 -34.76 35.69
N ARG A 60 -15.77 -35.85 35.56
CA ARG A 60 -14.32 -35.75 35.61
C ARG A 60 -13.76 -36.23 34.27
N ILE A 61 -13.24 -35.23 33.55
CA ILE A 61 -12.14 -35.28 32.58
C ILE A 61 -12.48 -35.96 31.25
N ILE A 62 -12.76 -35.14 30.24
CA ILE A 62 -12.15 -35.33 28.91
C ILE A 62 -11.46 -34.02 28.54
N THR A 63 -10.18 -33.97 28.87
CA THR A 63 -9.17 -33.16 28.19
C THR A 63 -9.17 -33.57 26.72
N LEU A 64 -9.41 -32.64 25.78
CA LEU A 64 -8.87 -32.61 24.41
C LEU A 64 -9.63 -31.56 23.59
N THR A 65 -8.96 -30.43 23.35
CA THR A 65 -8.93 -29.58 22.12
C THR A 65 -8.68 -28.12 22.50
N ALA A 66 -7.54 -27.85 23.15
CA ALA A 66 -6.96 -26.53 23.24
C ALA A 66 -5.54 -26.60 22.66
N ALA A 67 -5.41 -26.75 21.34
CA ALA A 67 -4.18 -26.55 20.56
C ALA A 67 -4.38 -27.01 19.11
N ALA A 68 -5.02 -26.22 18.24
CA ALA A 68 -4.96 -26.43 16.78
C ALA A 68 -5.43 -25.24 15.92
N PHE A 69 -5.39 -23.99 16.42
CA PHE A 69 -5.50 -22.80 15.55
C PHE A 69 -4.19 -22.00 15.53
N LEU A 70 -3.12 -22.80 15.58
CA LEU A 70 -1.70 -22.53 15.43
C LEU A 70 -1.13 -22.22 14.05
N SER A 71 -1.90 -22.16 12.97
CA SER A 71 -1.28 -22.28 11.64
C SER A 71 -2.14 -21.74 10.51
N LEU A 72 -1.61 -20.66 9.91
CA LEU A 72 -1.74 -20.15 8.54
C LEU A 72 -1.88 -18.62 8.52
N THR A 73 -1.02 -17.92 9.25
CA THR A 73 -0.59 -16.60 8.75
C THR A 73 0.43 -16.89 7.66
N SER A 74 -0.02 -17.05 6.41
CA SER A 74 0.92 -17.00 5.29
C SER A 74 1.64 -15.66 5.41
N PRO A 75 2.98 -15.61 5.48
CA PRO A 75 3.65 -14.37 5.15
C PRO A 75 3.16 -14.01 3.74
N LEU A 76 2.52 -12.84 3.59
CA LEU A 76 2.37 -12.26 2.26
C LEU A 76 3.81 -12.01 1.81
N PHE A 77 4.36 -12.92 1.01
CA PHE A 77 5.58 -12.63 0.27
C PHE A 77 5.17 -11.52 -0.71
N ALA A 78 5.57 -10.30 -0.36
CA ALA A 78 5.52 -9.16 -1.26
C ALA A 78 6.71 -9.32 -2.22
N GLY A 79 6.46 -9.25 -3.53
CA GLY A 79 7.50 -9.33 -4.58
C GLY A 79 7.27 -10.37 -5.66
N ASP A 80 6.39 -11.37 -5.45
CA ASP A 80 6.31 -12.53 -6.35
C ASP A 80 5.22 -12.42 -7.43
N THR A 81 4.61 -11.24 -7.66
CA THR A 81 3.51 -11.11 -8.63
C THR A 81 4.07 -11.20 -10.05
N PRO A 82 3.79 -12.27 -10.82
CA PRO A 82 4.47 -12.50 -12.09
C PRO A 82 4.10 -11.45 -13.14
N ALA A 83 5.10 -10.95 -13.86
CA ALA A 83 4.90 -10.16 -15.08
C ALA A 83 4.71 -11.09 -16.29
N PRO A 84 3.79 -10.76 -17.22
CA PRO A 84 3.75 -11.44 -18.52
C PRO A 84 5.05 -11.27 -19.30
N GLU A 85 5.45 -12.31 -20.03
CA GLU A 85 6.63 -12.24 -20.90
C GLU A 85 6.46 -11.13 -21.95
N GLY A 86 7.47 -10.27 -22.10
CA GLY A 86 7.45 -9.14 -23.03
C GLY A 86 6.54 -7.98 -22.61
N ALA A 87 6.12 -7.94 -21.33
CA ALA A 87 5.47 -6.76 -20.78
C ALA A 87 6.44 -5.57 -20.74
N GLU A 88 5.98 -4.41 -21.19
CA GLU A 88 6.78 -3.19 -21.29
C GLU A 88 5.94 -2.00 -20.83
N VAL A 89 6.54 -1.12 -20.03
CA VAL A 89 5.99 0.20 -19.69
C VAL A 89 6.93 1.28 -20.20
N TYR A 90 6.40 2.35 -20.79
CA TYR A 90 7.20 3.37 -21.49
C TYR A 90 6.50 4.73 -21.52
N PHE A 91 7.27 5.79 -21.74
CA PHE A 91 6.73 7.12 -21.95
C PHE A 91 6.27 7.27 -23.41
N VAL A 92 5.01 7.66 -23.62
CA VAL A 92 4.45 7.80 -24.98
C VAL A 92 4.88 9.12 -25.63
N ASN A 93 4.97 10.18 -24.83
CA ASN A 93 5.10 11.56 -25.33
C ASN A 93 6.39 12.26 -24.90
N LEU A 94 7.27 11.57 -24.15
CA LEU A 94 8.53 12.10 -23.68
C LEU A 94 9.66 11.15 -24.10
N GLU A 95 10.74 11.74 -24.59
CA GLU A 95 11.98 11.03 -24.94
C GLU A 95 13.09 11.50 -24.00
N ASP A 96 14.14 10.68 -23.86
CA ASP A 96 15.34 11.09 -23.12
C ASP A 96 16.00 12.32 -23.77
N GLY A 97 16.37 13.29 -22.94
CA GLY A 97 16.91 14.58 -23.36
C GLY A 97 15.87 15.62 -23.78
N ALA A 98 14.56 15.34 -23.68
CA ALA A 98 13.53 16.29 -24.13
C ALA A 98 13.51 17.59 -23.30
N THR A 99 13.32 18.73 -23.97
CA THR A 99 13.01 20.02 -23.35
C THR A 99 11.52 20.29 -23.46
N VAL A 100 10.87 20.61 -22.34
CA VAL A 100 9.42 20.79 -22.24
C VAL A 100 9.06 22.01 -21.39
N THR A 101 7.84 22.53 -21.53
CA THR A 101 7.34 23.65 -20.73
C THR A 101 6.39 23.16 -19.65
N ALA A 102 6.43 23.78 -18.46
CA ALA A 102 5.49 23.45 -17.40
C ALA A 102 4.04 23.91 -17.72
N PRO A 103 3.01 23.17 -17.30
CA PRO A 103 3.11 21.90 -16.58
C PRO A 103 3.35 20.72 -17.54
N VAL A 104 4.11 19.72 -17.07
CA VAL A 104 4.54 18.60 -17.92
C VAL A 104 3.47 17.51 -17.93
N THR A 105 2.83 17.29 -19.07
CA THR A 105 1.95 16.12 -19.23
C THR A 105 2.79 14.90 -19.56
N VAL A 106 2.60 13.83 -18.78
CA VAL A 106 3.25 12.54 -18.94
C VAL A 106 2.17 11.51 -19.30
N ILE A 107 2.32 10.84 -20.43
CA ILE A 107 1.41 9.80 -20.92
C ILE A 107 2.10 8.45 -20.81
N PHE A 108 1.45 7.53 -20.13
CA PHE A 108 1.97 6.20 -19.82
C PHE A 108 1.56 5.22 -20.92
N GLY A 109 2.55 4.53 -21.47
CA GLY A 109 2.40 3.45 -22.42
C GLY A 109 2.58 2.11 -21.71
N LEU A 110 1.78 1.12 -22.11
CA LEU A 110 1.83 -0.23 -21.56
C LEU A 110 1.57 -1.24 -22.68
N LYS A 111 2.35 -2.32 -22.69
CA LYS A 111 2.23 -3.43 -23.65
C LYS A 111 2.36 -4.75 -22.90
N GLY A 112 1.63 -5.77 -23.34
CA GLY A 112 1.73 -7.13 -22.78
C GLY A 112 1.03 -7.34 -21.43
N MET A 113 0.48 -6.30 -20.80
CA MET A 113 -0.26 -6.40 -19.54
C MET A 113 -1.39 -5.35 -19.46
N GLY A 114 -2.30 -5.50 -18.49
CA GLY A 114 -3.43 -4.59 -18.29
C GLY A 114 -3.24 -3.61 -17.13
N VAL A 115 -4.08 -2.56 -17.11
CA VAL A 115 -4.16 -1.62 -16.01
C VAL A 115 -5.38 -1.95 -15.14
N ALA A 116 -5.18 -2.05 -13.83
CA ALA A 116 -6.23 -2.22 -12.84
C ALA A 116 -5.96 -1.32 -11.62
N PRO A 117 -7.00 -0.79 -10.96
CA PRO A 117 -6.80 -0.02 -9.73
C PRO A 117 -6.09 -0.84 -8.64
N ALA A 118 -5.29 -0.19 -7.81
CA ALA A 118 -4.68 -0.79 -6.62
C ALA A 118 -5.74 -1.50 -5.76
N GLY A 119 -5.36 -2.63 -5.16
CA GLY A 119 -6.24 -3.53 -4.42
C GLY A 119 -7.11 -4.44 -5.30
N THR A 120 -7.08 -4.31 -6.63
CA THR A 120 -7.81 -5.21 -7.54
C THR A 120 -6.98 -6.45 -7.81
N GLU A 121 -7.42 -7.60 -7.30
CA GLU A 121 -6.82 -8.89 -7.63
C GLU A 121 -7.25 -9.32 -9.04
N LYS A 122 -6.34 -9.15 -10.01
CA LYS A 122 -6.54 -9.58 -11.39
C LYS A 122 -5.22 -9.94 -12.06
N GLU A 123 -5.19 -11.12 -12.66
CA GLU A 123 -4.01 -11.65 -13.36
C GLU A 123 -3.51 -10.69 -14.44
N ALA A 124 -2.18 -10.62 -14.60
CA ALA A 124 -1.52 -9.82 -15.64
C ALA A 124 -1.94 -8.34 -15.64
N THR A 125 -2.23 -7.78 -14.45
CA THR A 125 -2.56 -6.37 -14.29
C THR A 125 -1.83 -5.72 -13.12
N GLY A 126 -1.72 -4.40 -13.19
CA GLY A 126 -1.17 -3.56 -12.14
C GLY A 126 -1.55 -2.10 -12.40
N HIS A 127 -0.82 -1.18 -11.79
CA HIS A 127 -1.00 0.25 -12.00
C HIS A 127 0.34 0.99 -12.08
N HIS A 128 0.29 2.20 -12.66
CA HIS A 128 1.47 2.98 -12.92
C HIS A 128 1.98 3.70 -11.67
N HIS A 129 3.29 3.82 -11.61
CA HIS A 129 4.01 4.73 -10.73
C HIS A 129 5.00 5.53 -11.58
N VAL A 130 5.27 6.77 -11.16
CA VAL A 130 6.36 7.58 -11.73
C VAL A 130 7.36 7.86 -10.62
N LEU A 131 8.59 7.38 -10.80
CA LEU A 131 9.73 7.75 -9.99
C LEU A 131 10.28 9.07 -10.52
N VAL A 132 10.42 10.07 -9.65
CA VAL A 132 10.86 11.42 -10.02
C VAL A 132 12.13 11.76 -9.24
N ASN A 133 13.20 12.16 -9.93
CA ASN A 133 14.43 12.68 -9.33
C ASN A 133 15.05 11.76 -8.25
N ARG A 134 15.05 10.45 -8.52
CA ARG A 134 15.69 9.45 -7.67
C ARG A 134 16.45 8.43 -8.52
N PRO A 135 17.33 7.60 -7.92
CA PRO A 135 17.96 6.49 -8.63
C PRO A 135 16.93 5.56 -9.29
N PRO A 136 17.33 4.75 -10.29
CA PRO A 136 16.46 3.72 -10.86
C PRO A 136 15.94 2.76 -9.79
N LEU A 137 14.77 2.15 -10.03
CA LEU A 137 14.23 1.08 -9.18
C LEU A 137 15.28 -0.01 -8.93
N GLY A 138 15.52 -0.36 -7.67
CA GLY A 138 16.51 -1.37 -7.28
C GLY A 138 17.93 -0.84 -7.06
N GLU A 139 18.19 0.43 -7.41
CA GLU A 139 19.51 1.09 -7.29
C GLU A 139 19.52 2.22 -6.24
N GLY A 140 18.40 2.41 -5.54
CA GLY A 140 18.27 3.37 -4.45
C GLY A 140 18.95 2.92 -3.14
N PRO A 141 18.73 3.67 -2.04
CA PRO A 141 19.27 3.35 -0.72
C PRO A 141 18.89 1.96 -0.21
N ASP A 142 17.70 1.48 -0.56
CA ASP A 142 17.18 0.18 -0.17
C ASP A 142 17.56 -0.94 -1.17
N GLY A 143 18.20 -0.58 -2.29
CA GLY A 143 18.71 -1.53 -3.28
C GLY A 143 17.63 -2.48 -3.80
N THR A 144 17.96 -3.77 -3.91
CA THR A 144 17.05 -4.82 -4.39
C THR A 144 15.84 -5.06 -3.49
N GLU A 145 15.83 -4.56 -2.25
CA GLU A 145 14.67 -4.70 -1.37
C GLU A 145 13.46 -3.93 -1.92
N GLU A 146 13.68 -2.87 -2.71
CA GLU A 146 12.63 -2.11 -3.39
C GLU A 146 11.76 -2.98 -4.32
N LEU A 147 12.27 -4.13 -4.77
CA LEU A 147 11.55 -5.06 -5.64
C LEU A 147 10.53 -5.92 -4.89
N ASN A 148 10.67 -6.02 -3.55
CA ASN A 148 9.90 -6.93 -2.71
C ASN A 148 8.99 -6.21 -1.71
N VAL A 149 8.91 -4.88 -1.79
CA VAL A 149 8.07 -4.07 -0.90
C VAL A 149 7.24 -3.10 -1.71
N GLY A 150 6.11 -2.66 -1.12
CA GLY A 150 5.29 -1.65 -1.75
C GLY A 150 6.07 -0.35 -1.89
N LEU A 151 6.00 0.28 -3.07
CA LEU A 151 6.64 1.57 -3.30
C LEU A 151 6.17 2.60 -2.26
N PRO A 152 7.08 3.37 -1.64
CA PRO A 152 6.71 4.37 -0.66
C PRO A 152 5.85 5.45 -1.32
N ALA A 153 4.99 6.10 -0.55
CA ALA A 153 4.19 7.24 -1.02
C ALA A 153 4.84 8.54 -0.58
N ASP A 154 5.68 9.11 -1.45
CA ASP A 154 6.40 10.37 -1.22
C ASP A 154 6.51 11.20 -2.52
N ASP A 155 7.23 12.32 -2.47
CA ASP A 155 7.36 13.23 -3.62
C ASP A 155 8.16 12.64 -4.79
N ASN A 156 9.04 11.67 -4.51
CA ASN A 156 9.87 10.96 -5.49
C ASN A 156 9.19 9.72 -6.06
N HIS A 157 8.10 9.24 -5.45
CA HIS A 157 7.34 8.06 -5.86
C HIS A 157 5.87 8.45 -6.04
N ARG A 158 5.49 8.83 -7.26
CA ARG A 158 4.11 9.26 -7.56
C ARG A 158 3.25 8.05 -7.92
N HIS A 159 2.12 7.92 -7.23
CA HIS A 159 1.20 6.79 -7.34
C HIS A 159 0.01 7.09 -8.25
N PHE A 160 -0.28 6.16 -9.17
CA PHE A 160 -1.44 6.22 -10.07
C PHE A 160 -2.31 4.96 -9.91
N GLY A 161 -2.56 4.59 -8.66
CA GLY A 161 -3.35 3.42 -8.26
C GLY A 161 -4.84 3.49 -8.62
N GLY A 162 -5.34 4.57 -9.22
CA GLY A 162 -6.69 4.63 -9.77
C GLY A 162 -6.81 4.03 -11.17
N GLY A 163 -5.69 3.56 -11.74
CA GLY A 163 -5.61 3.10 -13.13
C GLY A 163 -5.45 4.24 -14.13
N GLN A 164 -4.89 5.38 -13.70
CA GLN A 164 -4.61 6.49 -14.60
C GLN A 164 -3.53 6.08 -15.62
N THR A 165 -3.68 6.56 -16.86
CA THR A 165 -2.75 6.35 -17.96
C THR A 165 -2.02 7.64 -18.38
N GLN A 166 -2.27 8.73 -17.67
CA GLN A 166 -1.54 9.98 -17.82
C GLN A 166 -1.64 10.81 -16.55
N VAL A 167 -0.73 11.78 -16.41
CA VAL A 167 -0.73 12.78 -15.35
C VAL A 167 -0.17 14.10 -15.89
N THR A 168 -0.60 15.22 -15.31
CA THR A 168 0.08 16.50 -15.47
C THR A 168 0.90 16.77 -14.19
N LEU A 169 2.22 16.75 -14.31
CA LEU A 169 3.14 17.02 -13.21
C LEU A 169 3.51 18.50 -13.16
N ASP A 170 3.47 19.05 -11.96
CA ASP A 170 4.00 20.38 -11.67
C ASP A 170 5.47 20.24 -11.28
N LEU A 171 6.34 20.23 -12.29
CA LEU A 171 7.79 20.18 -12.14
C LEU A 171 8.35 21.61 -12.20
N ALA A 172 9.24 21.95 -11.28
CA ALA A 172 9.93 23.23 -11.31
C ALA A 172 10.83 23.34 -12.55
N PRO A 173 11.19 24.55 -13.01
CA PRO A 173 12.19 24.69 -14.07
C PRO A 173 13.53 24.05 -13.68
N GLY A 174 14.13 23.30 -14.59
CA GLY A 174 15.38 22.56 -14.36
C GLY A 174 15.39 21.14 -14.93
N THR A 175 16.43 20.39 -14.60
CA THR A 175 16.60 19.00 -15.04
C THR A 175 15.88 18.03 -14.10
N HIS A 176 15.15 17.09 -14.68
CA HIS A 176 14.42 16.05 -13.96
C HIS A 176 14.69 14.66 -14.54
N THR A 177 14.80 13.64 -13.69
CA THR A 177 14.78 12.24 -14.12
C THR A 177 13.43 11.62 -13.85
N LEU A 178 12.94 10.80 -14.79
CA LEU A 178 11.67 10.09 -14.69
C LEU A 178 11.86 8.61 -15.04
N GLN A 179 11.20 7.73 -14.30
CA GLN A 179 11.07 6.31 -14.63
C GLN A 179 9.65 5.83 -14.34
N LEU A 180 9.05 5.08 -15.25
CA LEU A 180 7.78 4.39 -15.02
C LEU A 180 8.02 3.02 -14.40
N VAL A 181 7.15 2.65 -13.46
CA VAL A 181 7.15 1.33 -12.81
C VAL A 181 5.72 0.81 -12.75
N MET A 182 5.52 -0.45 -13.13
CA MET A 182 4.26 -1.15 -12.85
C MET A 182 4.33 -1.81 -11.48
N GLY A 183 3.43 -1.40 -10.60
CA GLY A 183 3.18 -2.08 -9.34
C GLY A 183 1.93 -2.95 -9.42
N ASP A 184 1.93 -4.04 -8.65
CA ASP A 184 0.80 -4.94 -8.50
C ASP A 184 -0.32 -4.31 -7.65
N LEU A 185 -1.31 -5.12 -7.23
CA LEU A 185 -2.41 -4.65 -6.39
C LEU A 185 -1.96 -4.00 -5.05
N ASN A 186 -0.76 -4.32 -4.55
CA ASN A 186 -0.20 -3.81 -3.29
C ASN A 186 0.88 -2.74 -3.50
N HIS A 187 1.03 -2.21 -4.72
CA HIS A 187 2.09 -1.27 -5.11
C HIS A 187 3.50 -1.89 -5.10
N VAL A 188 3.60 -3.22 -5.06
CA VAL A 188 4.89 -3.92 -5.13
C VAL A 188 5.25 -4.10 -6.61
N PRO A 189 6.49 -3.86 -7.04
CA PRO A 189 6.89 -4.18 -8.41
C PRO A 189 6.59 -5.65 -8.76
N HIS A 190 6.27 -5.91 -10.03
CA HIS A 190 6.13 -7.29 -10.52
C HIS A 190 7.49 -8.03 -10.56
N ASP A 191 7.46 -9.36 -10.73
CA ASP A 191 8.64 -10.20 -10.97
C ASP A 191 8.57 -10.89 -12.36
N PRO A 192 9.51 -10.63 -13.29
CA PRO A 192 10.51 -9.57 -13.21
C PRO A 192 9.87 -8.16 -13.21
N PRO A 193 10.55 -7.13 -12.69
CA PRO A 193 10.03 -5.76 -12.70
C PRO A 193 9.72 -5.26 -14.11
N VAL A 194 8.52 -4.72 -14.30
CA VAL A 194 8.13 -4.03 -15.54
C VAL A 194 8.36 -2.54 -15.33
N VAL A 195 9.50 -2.06 -15.84
CA VAL A 195 9.96 -0.68 -15.72
C VAL A 195 10.31 -0.10 -17.07
N SER A 196 10.24 1.22 -17.20
CA SER A 196 10.79 1.91 -18.37
C SER A 196 12.29 2.15 -18.22
N GLU A 197 12.93 2.50 -19.33
CA GLU A 197 14.18 3.25 -19.28
C GLU A 197 14.01 4.52 -18.43
N VAL A 198 15.08 4.95 -17.78
CA VAL A 198 15.13 6.24 -17.09
C VAL A 198 15.37 7.32 -18.14
N ILE A 199 14.51 8.32 -18.17
CA ILE A 199 14.67 9.48 -19.05
C ILE A 199 15.04 10.71 -18.24
N THR A 200 15.83 11.59 -18.84
CA THR A 200 16.15 12.92 -18.34
C THR A 200 15.43 13.95 -19.20
N ILE A 201 14.66 14.85 -18.58
CA ILE A 201 14.01 15.97 -19.24
C ILE A 201 14.47 17.30 -18.66
N THR A 202 14.37 18.37 -19.44
CA THR A 202 14.59 19.74 -18.97
C THR A 202 13.28 20.52 -19.06
N VAL A 203 12.86 21.11 -17.95
CA VAL A 203 11.67 21.95 -17.85
C VAL A 203 12.07 23.42 -17.93
N GLU A 204 11.45 24.17 -18.85
CA GLU A 204 11.62 25.63 -19.03
C GLU A 204 10.36 26.42 -18.62
#